data_AF-A0A7C3ZWW5-F1
#
_entry.id   AF-A0A7C3ZWW5-F1
#
_cell.length_a   1.000
_cell.length_b   1.000
_cell.length_c   1.000
_cell.angle_alpha   90.00
_cell.angle_beta   90.00
_cell.angle_gamma   90.00
#
_symmetry.space_group_name_H-M   'P 1'
#
loop_
_entity.id
_entity.type
_entity.pdbx_description
1 polymer ?
#
loop_
_entity_poly.entity_id
_entity_poly.type
_entity_poly.pdbx_seq_one_letter_code
_entity_poly.pdbx_strand_id
1 'polypeptide(L)'
;MASEFEALQEHDVISTSGSNLMFQCTFKVNEYMTLLQSKLEEETLFHEGIECEVLSPGKSWRKGKIQLRLEFCPEDGELAPPTGTH
;
A
#
# COMPACT_ATOMS: atom_id res chain seq x y z
N MET A 1 7.47 19.08 5.00
CA MET A 1 6.54 19.22 3.85
C MET A 1 5.58 18.03 3.95
N ALA A 2 4.60 17.83 3.06
CA ALA A 2 3.78 16.61 3.16
C ALA A 2 4.64 15.44 2.67
N SER A 3 5.03 14.52 3.55
CA SER A 3 5.62 13.26 3.13
C SER A 3 4.61 12.56 2.20
N GLU A 4 5.02 12.31 0.96
CA GLU A 4 4.18 11.62 -0.02
C GLU A 4 4.13 10.13 0.32
N PHE A 5 2.96 9.52 0.15
CA PHE A 5 2.80 8.08 0.32
C PHE A 5 3.27 7.37 -0.97
N GLU A 6 4.12 6.36 -0.83
CA GLU A 6 4.62 5.50 -1.91
C GLU A 6 4.06 4.08 -1.80
N ALA A 7 3.65 3.49 -2.92
CA ALA A 7 3.09 2.14 -2.95
C ALA A 7 4.18 1.09 -2.74
N LEU A 8 4.04 0.27 -1.70
CA LEU A 8 4.98 -0.80 -1.38
C LEU A 8 4.87 -1.97 -2.37
N GLN A 9 6.01 -2.61 -2.62
CA GLN A 9 6.13 -3.80 -3.45
C GLN A 9 5.90 -5.07 -2.64
N GLU A 10 5.49 -6.14 -3.31
CA GLU A 10 5.15 -7.43 -2.72
C GLU A 10 6.26 -8.06 -1.86
N HIS A 11 7.52 -7.77 -2.14
CA HIS A 11 8.67 -8.30 -1.42
C HIS A 11 9.25 -7.35 -0.37
N ASP A 12 8.71 -6.13 -0.23
CA ASP A 12 9.18 -5.19 0.78
C ASP A 12 8.87 -5.74 2.18
N VAL A 13 9.81 -5.51 3.10
CA VAL A 13 9.74 -6.01 4.47
C VAL A 13 9.33 -4.87 5.37
N ILE A 14 8.21 -5.04 6.07
CA ILE A 14 7.68 -4.10 7.04
C ILE A 14 8.07 -4.60 8.42
N SER A 15 8.58 -3.71 9.27
CA SER A 15 8.75 -3.96 10.70
C SER A 15 7.96 -2.94 11.51
N THR A 16 7.13 -3.41 12.44
CA THR A 16 6.31 -2.57 13.31
C THR A 16 6.22 -3.16 14.71
N SER A 17 6.30 -2.31 15.72
CA SER A 17 6.27 -2.69 17.14
C SER A 17 4.87 -3.07 17.64
N GLY A 18 3.84 -2.95 16.80
CA GLY A 18 2.46 -3.20 17.21
C GLY A 18 1.52 -3.34 16.02
N SER A 19 1.46 -4.54 15.44
CA SER A 19 0.40 -4.94 14.53
C SER A 19 -0.45 -6.02 15.19
N ASN A 20 -1.74 -5.72 15.43
CA ASN A 20 -2.70 -6.69 15.96
C ASN A 20 -2.97 -7.87 14.99
N LEU A 21 -2.41 -7.81 13.78
CA LEU A 21 -2.62 -8.82 12.73
C LEU A 21 -1.66 -10.02 12.84
N MET A 22 -0.50 -9.90 13.50
CA MET A 22 0.51 -10.96 13.53
C MET A 22 1.32 -10.95 14.83
N PHE A 23 1.56 -12.12 15.43
CA PHE A 23 2.44 -12.33 16.59
C PHE A 23 3.92 -11.98 16.34
N GLN A 24 4.25 -11.56 15.11
CA GLN A 24 5.60 -11.26 14.63
C GLN A 24 5.65 -9.80 14.18
N CYS A 25 6.70 -9.09 14.61
CA CYS A 25 6.90 -7.65 14.40
C CYS A 25 7.53 -7.33 13.04
N THR A 26 7.77 -8.33 12.19
CA THR A 26 8.40 -8.19 10.88
C THR A 26 7.74 -9.16 9.91
N PHE A 27 7.29 -8.67 8.76
CA PHE A 27 6.59 -9.45 7.73
C PHE A 27 6.77 -8.80 6.35
N LYS A 28 6.62 -9.59 5.29
CA LYS A 28 6.56 -9.06 3.93
C LYS A 28 5.19 -8.50 3.59
N VAL A 29 5.15 -7.56 2.66
CA VAL A 29 3.89 -7.01 2.12
C VAL A 29 3.00 -8.11 1.60
N ASN A 30 3.50 -9.05 0.80
CA ASN A 30 2.68 -10.13 0.26
C ASN A 30 2.08 -11.04 1.35
N GLU A 31 2.85 -11.37 2.40
CA GLU A 31 2.37 -12.16 3.55
C GLU A 31 1.19 -11.47 4.23
N TYR A 32 1.31 -10.16 4.45
CA TYR A 32 0.23 -9.35 5.02
C TYR A 32 -0.98 -9.27 4.10
N MET A 33 -0.77 -9.04 2.82
CA MET A 33 -1.84 -8.94 1.83
C MET A 33 -2.59 -10.27 1.67
N THR A 34 -1.90 -11.42 1.73
CA THR A 34 -2.53 -12.75 1.76
C THR A 34 -3.40 -12.95 3.00
N LEU A 35 -2.96 -12.49 4.18
CA LEU A 35 -3.79 -12.54 5.39
C LEU A 35 -5.04 -11.66 5.28
N LEU A 36 -4.92 -10.47 4.69
CA LEU A 36 -6.06 -9.59 4.44
C LEU A 36 -7.03 -10.20 3.42
N GLN A 37 -6.51 -10.77 2.34
CA GLN A 37 -7.31 -11.45 1.32
C GLN A 37 -8.12 -12.60 1.93
N SER A 38 -7.53 -13.39 2.84
CA SER A 38 -8.26 -14.45 3.55
C SER A 38 -9.41 -13.94 4.43
N LYS A 39 -9.47 -12.65 4.76
CA LYS A 39 -10.52 -12.04 5.60
C LYS A 39 -11.57 -11.28 4.81
N LEU A 40 -11.34 -11.00 3.52
CA LEU A 40 -12.26 -10.28 2.65
C LEU A 40 -12.83 -11.24 1.60
N GLU A 41 -14.12 -11.11 1.30
CA GLU A 41 -14.78 -11.96 0.29
C GLU A 41 -14.39 -11.57 -1.16
N GLU A 42 -13.89 -10.35 -1.36
CA GLU A 42 -13.66 -9.79 -2.70
C GLU A 42 -12.19 -9.86 -3.11
N GLU A 43 -11.79 -11.02 -3.62
CA GLU A 43 -10.39 -11.32 -4.01
C GLU A 43 -9.86 -10.36 -5.09
N THR A 44 -10.74 -9.93 -6.00
CA THR A 44 -10.43 -9.03 -7.13
C THR A 44 -9.83 -7.70 -6.69
N LEU A 45 -10.16 -7.25 -5.47
CA LEU A 45 -9.62 -6.03 -4.87
C LEU A 45 -8.08 -6.07 -4.71
N PHE A 46 -7.48 -7.26 -4.63
CA PHE A 46 -6.04 -7.42 -4.37
C PHE A 46 -5.21 -7.56 -5.65
N HIS A 47 -5.81 -7.95 -6.78
CA HIS A 47 -5.09 -8.21 -8.04
C HIS A 47 -5.53 -7.33 -9.22
N GLU A 48 -6.76 -7.50 -9.70
CA GLU A 48 -7.26 -6.86 -10.94
C GLU A 48 -8.00 -5.55 -10.69
N GLY A 49 -8.41 -5.32 -9.45
CA GLY A 49 -9.28 -4.25 -9.03
C GLY A 49 -10.75 -4.48 -9.39
N ILE A 50 -11.64 -3.81 -8.67
CA ILE A 50 -13.10 -3.89 -8.88
C ILE A 50 -13.55 -2.70 -9.72
N GLU A 51 -14.33 -2.98 -10.77
CA GLU A 51 -14.95 -1.94 -11.59
C GLU A 51 -15.95 -1.12 -10.78
N CYS A 52 -15.84 0.20 -10.85
CA CYS A 52 -16.72 1.11 -10.13
C CYS A 52 -16.83 2.47 -10.81
N GLU A 53 -17.75 3.29 -10.28
CA GLU A 53 -17.85 4.71 -10.60
C GLU A 53 -17.55 5.53 -9.34
N VAL A 54 -16.69 6.54 -9.46
CA VAL A 54 -16.33 7.43 -8.35
C VAL A 54 -16.86 8.83 -8.61
N LEU A 55 -17.56 9.39 -7.62
CA LEU A 55 -17.92 10.80 -7.53
C LEU A 55 -17.08 11.48 -6.45
N SER A 56 -16.26 12.45 -6.87
CA SER A 56 -15.49 13.28 -5.94
C SER A 56 -16.07 14.69 -5.90
N PRO A 57 -15.94 15.43 -4.78
CA PRO A 57 -16.38 16.82 -4.72
C PRO A 57 -15.84 17.65 -5.90
N GLY A 58 -16.73 18.36 -6.60
CA GLY A 58 -16.37 19.18 -7.76
C GLY A 58 -16.04 18.42 -9.05
N LYS A 59 -16.24 17.09 -9.10
CA LYS A 59 -16.04 16.26 -10.30
C LYS A 59 -17.33 15.54 -10.68
N SER A 60 -17.44 15.15 -11.95
CA SER A 60 -18.49 14.25 -12.42
C SER A 60 -18.20 12.79 -12.04
N TRP A 61 -19.21 11.91 -12.15
CA TRP A 61 -19.01 10.47 -12.09
C TRP A 61 -17.96 10.01 -13.10
N ARG A 62 -17.01 9.18 -12.65
CA ARG A 62 -15.95 8.62 -13.50
C ARG A 62 -15.88 7.11 -13.30
N LYS A 63 -15.98 6.36 -14.40
CA LYS A 63 -15.72 4.92 -14.42
C LYS A 63 -14.25 4.63 -14.23
N GLY A 64 -13.94 3.59 -13.48
CA GLY A 64 -12.58 3.14 -13.22
C GLY A 64 -12.55 1.85 -12.42
N LYS A 65 -11.42 1.59 -11.78
CA LYS A 65 -11.24 0.46 -10.86
C LYS A 65 -10.65 0.92 -9.54
N ILE A 66 -11.01 0.24 -8.46
CA ILE A 66 -10.34 0.38 -7.16
C ILE A 66 -9.54 -0.89 -6.84
N GLN A 67 -8.40 -0.72 -6.17
CA GLN A 67 -7.52 -1.81 -5.73
C GLN A 67 -6.97 -1.47 -4.34
N LEU A 68 -6.78 -2.48 -3.50
CA LEU A 68 -6.13 -2.33 -2.20
C LEU A 68 -4.62 -2.47 -2.35
N ARG A 69 -3.88 -1.48 -1.82
CA ARG A 69 -2.41 -1.47 -1.76
C ARG A 69 -1.96 -0.95 -0.39
N LEU A 70 -0.77 -1.36 0.04
CA LEU A 70 -0.10 -0.73 1.18
C LEU A 70 0.74 0.42 0.68
N GLU A 71 0.69 1.53 1.41
CA GLU A 71 1.50 2.69 1.14
C GLU A 71 2.40 3.00 2.34
N PHE A 72 3.60 3.48 2.06
CA PHE A 72 4.58 3.89 3.04
C PHE A 72 4.83 5.39 2.93
N CYS A 73 5.05 6.05 4.06
CA CYS A 73 5.29 7.48 4.11
C CYS A 73 6.64 7.68 4.80
N PRO A 74 7.71 7.96 4.05
CA PRO A 74 9.03 8.13 4.64
C PRO A 74 9.09 9.39 5.52
N GLU A 75 9.90 9.34 6.56
CA GLU A 75 10.22 10.52 7.36
C GLU A 75 11.01 11.53 6.50
N ASP A 76 10.73 12.82 6.70
CA ASP A 76 11.33 13.93 5.94
C ASP A 76 12.87 13.89 6.10
N GLY A 77 13.60 13.41 5.06
CA GLY A 77 15.07 13.29 5.09
C GLY A 77 15.68 12.05 4.41
N GLU A 78 14.89 11.05 4.01
CA GLU A 78 15.40 9.80 3.40
C GLU A 78 15.64 9.89 1.87
N LEU A 79 15.31 11.02 1.23
CA LEU A 79 15.50 11.21 -0.22
C LEU A 79 16.86 11.82 -0.57
N ALA A 80 17.92 11.01 -0.51
CA ALA A 80 19.05 11.10 -1.45
C ALA A 80 19.96 9.86 -1.36
N PRO A 81 20.11 9.05 -2.42
CA PRO A 81 21.33 8.25 -2.54
C PRO A 81 22.52 9.22 -2.62
N PRO A 82 23.65 8.98 -1.93
CA PRO A 82 24.85 9.76 -2.19
C PRO A 82 25.20 9.56 -3.67
N THR A 83 25.25 10.64 -4.44
CA THR A 83 25.75 10.61 -5.81
C THR A 83 27.24 10.26 -5.72
N GLY A 84 27.54 8.97 -5.65
CA GLY A 84 28.89 8.43 -5.70
C GLY A 84 29.46 8.73 -7.07
N THR A 85 30.18 9.84 -7.16
CA THR A 85 31.05 10.12 -8.29
C THR A 85 32.24 9.18 -8.16
N HIS A 86 32.43 8.28 -9.13
CA HIS A 86 33.71 7.67 -9.40
C HIS A 86 33.88 7.42 -10.90
#